data_AF-A0A2T2P9N6-F1
#
_entry.id   AF-A0A2T2P9N6-F1
#
_cell.length_a   1.000
_cell.length_b   1.000
_cell.length_c   1.000
_cell.angle_alpha   90.00
_cell.angle_beta   90.00
_cell.angle_gamma   90.00
#
_symmetry.space_group_name_H-M   'P 1'
#
loop_
_entity.id
_entity.type
_entity.pdbx_description
1 polymer ?
#
loop_
_entity_poly.entity_id
_entity_poly.type
_entity_poly.pdbx_seq_one_letter_code
_entity_poly.pdbx_strand_id
1 'polypeptide(L)'
;MENINQANKYIKECEERERLLLEEKRSLVQQLHEAQEALKNVPEDHKALMVDLKQSKHEIEFYRKLMKENEQKANDYCRRWKEAVSKLGEAQEAVQAAHRTEQLNQDAREAVSKLMEENRIVRTLVDEVEKSKSLELASQRQENDQLRDSLHQSKLRNEELEQHNTVLEETYNGLVEKLEDDNIDNSASINRMGQYLSTVDKYEAAVWSEFLPLMNFVFNCNNIFIDLHAVFKSLFDNSSEIVIDFPKTLEEAIKDANEDINKYAVVSQALDNGGHKRDRIRIGMQDMAHTEVEMLKTMIGVKKDLEEFLKSMRKTPELWVFLRRKYSKLGERIIL
;
A
#
# COMPACT_ATOMS: atom_id res chain seq x y z
N MET A 1 98.04 -159.23 85.90
CA MET A 1 98.96 -158.39 86.70
C MET A 1 99.96 -157.70 85.76
N GLU A 2 99.49 -156.74 84.96
CA GLU A 2 100.33 -155.84 84.13
C GLU A 2 99.80 -154.38 84.18
N ASN A 3 98.71 -154.17 84.93
CA ASN A 3 97.88 -152.95 84.96
C ASN A 3 98.32 -151.90 86.01
N ILE A 4 99.39 -152.13 86.79
CA ILE A 4 99.86 -151.20 87.83
C ILE A 4 101.15 -150.47 87.40
N ASN A 5 101.96 -151.06 86.50
CA ASN A 5 103.20 -150.44 86.03
C ASN A 5 102.97 -149.37 84.94
N GLN A 6 101.89 -149.46 84.15
CA GLN A 6 101.53 -148.40 83.21
C GLN A 6 100.98 -147.14 83.91
N ALA A 7 100.21 -147.31 85.00
CA ALA A 7 99.67 -146.18 85.77
C ALA A 7 100.76 -145.32 86.42
N ASN A 8 101.82 -145.94 86.97
CA ASN A 8 102.94 -145.21 87.56
C ASN A 8 103.80 -144.46 86.52
N LYS A 9 103.83 -144.93 85.28
CA LYS A 9 104.53 -144.22 84.19
C LYS A 9 103.76 -142.97 83.76
N TYR A 10 102.43 -143.03 83.74
CA TYR A 10 101.56 -141.90 83.42
C TYR A 10 101.59 -140.80 84.48
N ILE A 11 101.70 -141.15 85.77
CA ILE A 11 101.80 -140.18 86.86
C ILE A 11 103.08 -139.34 86.75
N LYS A 12 104.23 -139.97 86.45
CA LYS A 12 105.48 -139.23 86.24
C LYS A 12 105.44 -138.32 85.01
N GLU A 13 104.83 -138.77 83.92
CA GLU A 13 104.63 -137.91 82.73
C GLU A 13 103.72 -136.71 83.03
N CYS A 14 102.68 -136.88 83.85
CA CYS A 14 101.83 -135.77 84.28
C CYS A 14 102.56 -134.76 85.17
N GLU A 15 103.36 -135.22 86.15
CA GLU A 15 104.15 -134.33 87.03
C GLU A 15 105.19 -133.51 86.24
N GLU A 16 105.83 -134.12 85.23
CA GLU A 16 106.82 -133.43 84.40
C GLU A 16 106.18 -132.41 83.45
N ARG A 17 104.97 -132.68 82.97
CA ARG A 17 104.17 -131.75 82.17
C ARG A 17 103.66 -130.56 82.99
N GLU A 18 103.28 -130.80 84.24
CA GLU A 18 102.83 -129.75 85.16
C GLU A 18 103.99 -128.82 85.55
N ARG A 19 105.21 -129.37 85.68
CA ARG A 19 106.43 -128.57 85.89
C ARG A 19 106.75 -127.67 84.69
N LEU A 20 106.65 -128.19 83.46
CA LEU A 20 106.87 -127.41 82.24
C LEU A 20 105.84 -126.29 82.07
N LEU A 21 104.56 -126.55 82.37
CA LEU A 21 103.50 -125.53 82.32
C LEU A 21 103.69 -124.42 83.38
N LEU A 22 104.25 -124.75 84.54
CA LEU A 22 104.58 -123.76 85.56
C LEU A 22 105.76 -122.86 85.16
N GLU A 23 106.76 -123.39 84.45
CA GLU A 23 107.85 -122.60 83.86
C GLU A 23 107.35 -121.69 82.73
N GLU A 24 106.48 -122.21 81.85
CA GLU A 24 105.90 -121.44 80.75
C GLU A 24 104.99 -120.32 81.27
N LYS A 25 104.22 -120.57 82.33
CA LYS A 25 103.43 -119.53 83.02
C LYS A 25 104.31 -118.45 83.65
N ARG A 26 105.47 -118.80 84.23
CA ARG A 26 106.43 -117.79 84.74
C ARG A 26 107.00 -116.95 83.61
N SER A 27 107.39 -117.55 82.49
CA SER A 27 107.89 -116.86 81.31
C SER A 27 106.87 -115.86 80.75
N LEU A 28 105.60 -116.27 80.60
CA LEU A 28 104.54 -115.40 80.10
C LEU A 28 104.21 -114.24 81.04
N VAL A 29 104.25 -114.46 82.37
CA VAL A 29 104.05 -113.38 83.34
C VAL A 29 105.20 -112.37 83.30
N GLN A 30 106.42 -112.82 83.05
CA GLN A 30 107.59 -111.95 82.92
C GLN A 30 107.53 -111.11 81.63
N GLN A 31 107.13 -111.71 80.50
CA GLN A 31 106.93 -110.97 79.24
C GLN A 31 105.80 -109.94 79.32
N LEU A 32 104.74 -110.22 80.10
CA LEU A 32 103.65 -109.26 80.31
C LEU A 32 104.08 -108.10 81.20
N HIS A 33 104.98 -108.34 82.17
CA HIS A 33 105.54 -107.28 83.00
C HIS A 33 106.49 -106.35 82.21
N GLU A 34 107.36 -106.92 81.35
CA GLU A 34 108.25 -106.16 80.47
C GLU A 34 107.47 -105.33 79.42
N ALA A 35 106.39 -105.86 78.85
CA ALA A 35 105.52 -105.11 77.93
C ALA A 35 104.74 -103.97 78.62
N GLN A 36 104.40 -104.12 79.90
CA GLN A 36 103.72 -103.06 80.67
C GLN A 36 104.67 -101.95 81.14
N GLU A 37 105.96 -102.23 81.36
CA GLU A 37 106.96 -101.19 81.61
C GLU A 37 107.34 -100.41 80.34
N ALA A 38 107.37 -101.05 79.17
CA ALA A 38 107.60 -100.37 77.89
C ALA A 38 106.50 -99.35 77.52
N LEU A 39 105.27 -99.52 78.01
CA LEU A 39 104.15 -98.61 77.75
C LEU A 39 104.10 -97.38 78.68
N LYS A 40 104.86 -97.38 79.79
CA LYS A 40 104.95 -96.25 80.72
C LYS A 40 106.02 -95.21 80.36
N ASN A 41 106.98 -95.57 79.50
CA ASN A 41 108.05 -94.67 79.02
C ASN A 41 107.84 -94.29 77.53
N VAL A 42 106.77 -93.54 77.26
CA VAL A 42 106.53 -92.98 75.91
C VAL A 42 107.44 -91.76 75.67
N PRO A 43 108.14 -91.68 74.52
CA PRO A 43 109.04 -90.57 74.18
C PRO A 43 108.34 -89.20 74.16
N GLU A 44 109.02 -88.15 74.65
CA GLU A 44 108.52 -86.76 74.65
C GLU A 44 108.03 -86.28 73.27
N ASP A 45 108.63 -86.75 72.18
CA ASP A 45 108.28 -86.37 70.81
C ASP A 45 106.83 -86.69 70.42
N HIS A 46 106.22 -87.75 70.98
CA HIS A 46 104.84 -88.10 70.64
C HIS A 46 103.82 -87.21 71.38
N LYS A 47 104.18 -86.69 72.56
CA LYS A 47 103.38 -85.66 73.25
C LYS A 47 103.44 -84.32 72.49
N ALA A 48 104.60 -83.95 71.96
CA ALA A 48 104.75 -82.74 71.14
C ALA A 48 103.87 -82.81 69.87
N LEU A 49 103.91 -83.92 69.12
CA LEU A 49 103.11 -84.09 67.90
C LEU A 49 101.59 -84.04 68.17
N MET A 50 101.16 -84.55 69.33
CA MET A 50 99.75 -84.49 69.73
C MET A 50 99.28 -83.07 70.10
N VAL A 51 100.19 -82.25 70.63
CA VAL A 51 99.93 -80.82 70.89
C VAL A 51 99.85 -80.05 69.58
N ASP A 52 100.77 -80.28 68.64
CA ASP A 52 100.76 -79.66 67.31
C ASP A 52 99.49 -80.02 66.52
N LEU A 53 99.07 -81.29 66.58
CA LEU A 53 97.84 -81.73 65.91
C LEU A 53 96.59 -81.13 66.56
N LYS A 54 96.61 -80.87 67.88
CA LYS A 54 95.54 -80.11 68.56
C LYS A 54 95.56 -78.63 68.17
N GLN A 55 96.73 -78.00 68.10
CA GLN A 55 96.89 -76.60 67.69
C GLN A 55 96.43 -76.39 66.25
N SER A 56 96.88 -77.25 65.32
CA SER A 56 96.44 -77.22 63.92
C SER A 56 94.92 -77.42 63.78
N LYS A 57 94.31 -78.32 64.57
CA LYS A 57 92.85 -78.46 64.60
C LYS A 57 92.16 -77.19 65.11
N HIS A 58 92.70 -76.53 66.13
CA HIS A 58 92.16 -75.26 66.64
C HIS A 58 92.30 -74.14 65.61
N GLU A 59 93.42 -74.07 64.89
CA GLU A 59 93.61 -73.10 63.80
C GLU A 59 92.62 -73.35 62.66
N ILE A 60 92.44 -74.61 62.24
CA ILE A 60 91.45 -74.98 61.22
C ILE A 60 90.04 -74.58 61.68
N GLU A 61 89.66 -74.85 62.94
CA GLU A 61 88.37 -74.43 63.47
C GLU A 61 88.21 -72.92 63.57
N PHE A 62 89.26 -72.20 63.97
CA PHE A 62 89.28 -70.74 64.02
C PHE A 62 89.07 -70.13 62.63
N TYR A 63 89.86 -70.55 61.63
CA TYR A 63 89.71 -70.06 60.26
C TYR A 63 88.38 -70.48 59.65
N ARG A 64 87.84 -71.64 60.01
CA ARG A 64 86.50 -72.08 59.57
C ARG A 64 85.38 -71.22 60.18
N LYS A 65 85.49 -70.84 61.46
CA LYS A 65 84.57 -69.89 62.10
C LYS A 65 84.69 -68.51 61.45
N LEU A 66 85.92 -68.01 61.29
CA LEU A 66 86.19 -66.72 60.65
C LEU A 66 85.66 -66.68 59.21
N MET A 67 85.84 -67.75 58.44
CA MET A 67 85.30 -67.90 57.09
C MET A 67 83.77 -67.84 57.11
N LYS A 68 83.10 -68.58 58.01
CA LYS A 68 81.64 -68.54 58.16
C LYS A 68 81.12 -67.16 58.56
N GLU A 69 81.79 -66.48 59.49
CA GLU A 69 81.42 -65.12 59.91
C GLU A 69 81.60 -64.12 58.77
N ASN A 70 82.69 -64.23 58.01
CA ASN A 70 82.92 -63.37 56.84
C ASN A 70 81.95 -63.68 55.71
N GLU A 71 81.61 -64.94 55.48
CA GLU A 71 80.60 -65.36 54.52
C GLU A 71 79.22 -64.81 54.91
N GLN A 72 78.88 -64.87 56.20
CA GLN A 72 77.64 -64.29 56.72
C GLN A 72 77.60 -62.77 56.55
N LYS A 73 78.70 -62.07 56.88
CA LYS A 73 78.82 -60.62 56.63
C LYS A 73 78.71 -60.28 55.15
N ALA A 74 79.37 -61.05 54.28
CA ALA A 74 79.29 -60.86 52.83
C ALA A 74 77.86 -61.07 52.32
N ASN A 75 77.15 -62.08 52.83
CA ASN A 75 75.75 -62.34 52.51
C ASN A 75 74.84 -61.20 53.00
N ASP A 76 75.07 -60.67 54.21
CA ASP A 76 74.34 -59.52 54.75
C ASP A 76 74.58 -58.25 53.94
N TYR A 77 75.82 -57.98 53.53
CA TYR A 77 76.13 -56.86 52.63
C TYR A 77 75.49 -57.04 51.26
N CYS A 78 75.53 -58.25 50.69
CA CYS A 78 74.89 -58.55 49.42
C CYS A 78 73.37 -58.34 49.50
N ARG A 79 72.72 -58.78 50.59
CA ARG A 79 71.29 -58.55 50.84
C ARG A 79 70.98 -57.06 50.96
N ARG A 80 71.68 -56.32 51.83
CA ARG A 80 71.48 -54.87 52.01
C ARG A 80 71.72 -54.09 50.74
N TRP A 81 72.71 -54.50 49.93
CA TRP A 81 72.97 -53.89 48.64
C TRP A 81 71.84 -54.15 47.65
N LYS A 82 71.33 -55.40 47.56
CA LYS A 82 70.14 -55.72 46.75
C LYS A 82 68.91 -54.91 47.17
N GLU A 83 68.66 -54.78 48.47
CA GLU A 83 67.57 -53.94 48.99
C GLU A 83 67.76 -52.46 48.65
N ALA A 84 68.98 -51.93 48.77
CA ALA A 84 69.28 -50.54 48.40
C ALA A 84 69.11 -50.29 46.90
N VAL A 85 69.54 -51.23 46.05
CA VAL A 85 69.34 -51.18 44.60
C VAL A 85 67.86 -51.24 44.24
N SER A 86 67.08 -52.10 44.91
CA SER A 86 65.62 -52.17 44.73
C SER A 86 64.96 -50.83 45.05
N LYS A 87 65.29 -50.25 46.21
CA LYS A 87 64.76 -48.94 46.64
C LYS A 87 65.18 -47.81 45.70
N LEU A 88 66.39 -47.87 45.15
CA LEU A 88 66.85 -46.89 44.15
C LEU A 88 66.03 -47.02 42.85
N GLY A 89 65.73 -48.25 42.42
CA GLY A 89 64.85 -48.51 41.28
C GLY A 89 63.45 -47.95 41.49
N GLU A 90 62.82 -48.24 42.63
CA GLU A 90 61.51 -47.69 43.01
C GLU A 90 61.51 -46.15 43.06
N ALA A 91 62.54 -45.54 43.65
CA ALA A 91 62.67 -44.08 43.70
C ALA A 91 62.83 -43.47 42.30
N GLN A 92 63.59 -44.11 41.42
CA GLN A 92 63.78 -43.66 40.05
C GLN A 92 62.49 -43.76 39.22
N GLU A 93 61.72 -44.83 39.40
CA GLU A 93 60.38 -44.98 38.82
C GLU A 93 59.42 -43.90 39.33
N ALA A 94 59.44 -43.60 40.64
CA ALA A 94 58.62 -42.54 41.22
C ALA A 94 58.98 -41.15 40.68
N VAL A 95 60.27 -40.84 40.48
CA VAL A 95 60.71 -39.59 39.84
C VAL A 95 60.24 -39.51 38.39
N GLN A 96 60.34 -40.60 37.62
CA GLN A 96 59.84 -40.62 36.24
C GLN A 96 58.31 -40.47 36.18
N ALA A 97 57.57 -41.04 37.13
CA ALA A 97 56.12 -40.87 37.24
C ALA A 97 55.76 -39.42 37.63
N ALA A 98 56.50 -38.81 38.55
CA ALA A 98 56.34 -37.41 38.91
C ALA A 98 56.59 -36.47 37.71
N HIS A 99 57.67 -36.70 36.94
CA HIS A 99 57.98 -35.91 35.75
C HIS A 99 56.90 -36.03 34.66
N ARG A 100 56.39 -37.25 34.41
CA ARG A 100 55.25 -37.47 33.50
C ARG A 100 54.01 -36.72 33.96
N THR A 101 53.72 -36.74 35.26
CA THR A 101 52.56 -36.05 35.83
C THR A 101 52.71 -34.53 35.75
N GLU A 102 53.91 -34.01 35.98
CA GLU A 102 54.24 -32.60 35.85
C GLU A 102 54.06 -32.11 34.40
N GLN A 103 54.55 -32.89 33.43
CA GLN A 103 54.37 -32.60 32.00
C GLN A 103 52.88 -32.58 31.62
N LEU A 104 52.11 -33.59 32.04
CA LEU A 104 50.66 -33.62 31.80
C LEU A 104 49.94 -32.44 32.45
N ASN A 105 50.38 -31.99 33.63
CA ASN A 105 49.81 -30.81 34.30
C ASN A 105 50.13 -29.53 33.54
N GLN A 106 51.36 -29.39 33.02
CA GLN A 106 51.75 -28.27 32.19
C GLN A 106 50.93 -28.21 30.89
N ASP A 107 50.84 -29.34 30.16
CA ASP A 107 50.04 -29.44 28.93
C ASP A 107 48.57 -29.08 29.20
N ALA A 108 48.00 -29.55 30.32
CA ALA A 108 46.63 -29.23 30.73
C ALA A 108 46.46 -27.74 31.05
N ARG A 109 47.42 -27.09 31.73
CA ARG A 109 47.38 -25.65 32.01
C ARG A 109 47.43 -24.82 30.73
N GLU A 110 48.28 -25.20 29.78
CA GLU A 110 48.37 -24.54 28.48
C GLU A 110 47.05 -24.68 27.69
N ALA A 111 46.45 -25.87 27.69
CA ALA A 111 45.15 -26.10 27.07
C ALA A 111 44.03 -25.26 27.72
N VAL A 112 43.99 -25.20 29.05
CA VAL A 112 43.03 -24.36 29.78
C VAL A 112 43.22 -22.87 29.45
N SER A 113 44.45 -22.38 29.40
CA SER A 113 44.73 -20.99 29.03
C SER A 113 44.26 -20.65 27.62
N LYS A 114 44.46 -21.56 26.65
CA LYS A 114 43.97 -21.38 25.28
C LYS A 114 42.44 -21.33 25.24
N LEU A 115 41.78 -22.28 25.89
CA LEU A 115 40.31 -22.32 25.97
C LEU A 115 39.71 -21.11 26.69
N MET A 116 40.40 -20.55 27.69
CA MET A 116 39.97 -19.32 28.35
C MET A 116 40.04 -18.11 27.41
N GLU A 117 41.12 -17.98 26.63
CA GLU A 117 41.23 -16.89 25.66
C GLU A 117 40.22 -17.04 24.52
N GLU A 118 40.03 -18.26 23.99
CA GLU A 118 39.00 -18.55 22.99
C GLU A 118 37.60 -18.21 23.52
N ASN A 119 37.27 -18.60 24.76
CA ASN A 119 36.01 -18.21 25.40
C ASN A 119 35.87 -16.70 25.55
N ARG A 120 36.96 -16.00 25.87
CA ARG A 120 36.96 -14.53 25.99
C ARG A 120 36.65 -13.88 24.64
N ILE A 121 37.29 -14.34 23.56
CA ILE A 121 37.06 -13.85 22.21
C ILE A 121 35.60 -14.11 21.79
N VAL A 122 35.10 -15.32 22.01
CA VAL A 122 33.72 -15.68 21.66
C VAL A 122 32.71 -14.83 22.43
N ARG A 123 32.91 -14.59 23.74
CA ARG A 123 32.03 -13.69 24.51
C ARG A 123 32.03 -12.27 23.96
N THR A 124 33.20 -11.75 23.63
CA THR A 124 33.30 -10.40 23.04
C THR A 124 32.55 -10.31 21.71
N LEU A 125 32.67 -11.33 20.85
CA LEU A 125 31.93 -11.41 19.59
C LEU A 125 30.42 -11.52 19.80
N VAL A 126 29.97 -12.29 20.79
CA VAL A 126 28.54 -12.39 21.14
C VAL A 126 28.00 -11.03 21.59
N ASP A 127 28.71 -10.34 22.49
CA ASP A 127 28.32 -9.02 22.97
C ASP A 127 28.23 -7.99 21.82
N GLU A 128 29.19 -8.03 20.89
CA GLU A 128 29.18 -7.17 19.69
C GLU A 128 28.00 -7.47 18.75
N VAL A 129 27.69 -8.75 18.52
CA VAL A 129 26.56 -9.18 17.69
C VAL A 129 25.23 -8.80 18.34
N GLU A 130 25.08 -9.01 19.65
CA GLU A 130 23.87 -8.61 20.39
C GLU A 130 23.66 -7.10 20.33
N LYS A 131 24.72 -6.32 20.53
CA LYS A 131 24.66 -4.86 20.40
C LYS A 131 24.27 -4.44 19.00
N SER A 132 24.92 -4.98 17.96
CA SER A 132 24.61 -4.67 16.56
C SER A 132 23.16 -4.99 16.22
N LYS A 133 22.70 -6.20 16.59
CA LYS A 133 21.32 -6.64 16.37
C LYS A 133 20.30 -5.77 17.12
N SER A 134 20.62 -5.32 18.33
CA SER A 134 19.74 -4.43 19.09
C SER A 134 19.57 -3.07 18.40
N LEU A 135 20.64 -2.53 17.82
CA LEU A 135 20.61 -1.28 17.05
C LEU A 135 19.82 -1.43 15.75
N GLU A 136 20.02 -2.53 15.04
CA GLU A 136 19.28 -2.82 13.81
C GLU A 136 17.77 -2.98 14.09
N LEU A 137 17.39 -3.71 15.14
CA LEU A 137 15.99 -3.84 15.55
C LEU A 137 15.38 -2.50 15.97
N ALA A 138 16.14 -1.63 16.65
CA ALA A 138 15.68 -0.30 17.00
C ALA A 138 15.45 0.56 15.74
N SER A 139 16.36 0.51 14.77
CA SER A 139 16.23 1.20 13.49
C SER A 139 15.02 0.70 12.68
N GLN A 140 14.83 -0.62 12.58
CA GLN A 140 13.69 -1.21 11.88
C GLN A 140 12.35 -0.87 12.53
N ARG A 141 12.30 -0.77 13.87
CA ARG A 141 11.09 -0.33 14.58
C ARG A 141 10.77 1.12 14.25
N GLN A 142 11.77 2.00 14.28
CA GLN A 142 11.61 3.42 13.93
C GLN A 142 11.08 3.59 12.49
N GLU A 143 11.64 2.85 11.53
CA GLU A 143 11.17 2.89 10.13
C GLU A 143 9.73 2.37 10.00
N ASN A 144 9.39 1.27 10.69
CA ASN A 144 8.02 0.76 10.70
C ASN A 144 7.02 1.75 11.31
N ASP A 145 7.40 2.44 12.39
CA ASP A 145 6.54 3.45 13.02
C ASP A 145 6.32 4.64 12.07
N GLN A 146 7.36 5.12 11.38
CA GLN A 146 7.23 6.16 10.35
C GLN A 146 6.33 5.75 9.19
N LEU A 147 6.46 4.50 8.70
CA LEU A 147 5.60 3.97 7.64
C LEU A 147 4.15 3.84 8.09
N ARG A 148 3.90 3.45 9.35
CA ARG A 148 2.55 3.41 9.93
C ARG A 148 1.92 4.80 10.02
N ASP A 149 2.68 5.79 10.47
CA ASP A 149 2.20 7.16 10.55
C ASP A 149 1.87 7.73 9.16
N SER A 150 2.75 7.51 8.18
CA SER A 150 2.52 7.90 6.78
C SER A 150 1.29 7.23 6.18
N LEU A 151 1.12 5.92 6.41
CA LEU A 151 -0.05 5.17 5.98
C LEU A 151 -1.33 5.70 6.63
N HIS A 152 -1.30 6.03 7.93
CA HIS A 152 -2.44 6.58 8.64
C HIS A 152 -2.83 7.96 8.09
N GLN A 153 -1.86 8.85 7.87
CA GLN A 153 -2.10 10.15 7.25
C GLN A 153 -2.67 10.02 5.84
N SER A 154 -2.16 9.08 5.04
CA SER A 154 -2.68 8.81 3.70
C SER A 154 -4.12 8.29 3.73
N LYS A 155 -4.50 7.47 4.72
CA LYS A 155 -5.88 6.99 4.87
C LYS A 155 -6.83 8.12 5.23
N LEU A 156 -6.47 8.96 6.20
CA LEU A 156 -7.27 10.14 6.58
C LEU A 156 -7.48 11.07 5.38
N ARG A 157 -6.42 11.33 4.61
CA ARG A 157 -6.52 12.16 3.39
C ARG A 157 -7.43 11.54 2.33
N ASN A 158 -7.41 10.22 2.17
CA ASN A 158 -8.31 9.55 1.23
C ASN A 158 -9.77 9.64 1.68
N GLU A 159 -10.04 9.47 2.98
CA GLU A 159 -11.39 9.64 3.55
C GLU A 159 -11.90 11.08 3.34
N GLU A 160 -11.05 12.10 3.53
CA GLU A 160 -11.38 13.50 3.23
C GLU A 160 -11.68 13.72 1.75
N LEU A 161 -10.90 13.11 0.84
CA LEU A 161 -11.12 13.21 -0.60
C LEU A 161 -12.42 12.52 -1.03
N GLU A 162 -12.75 11.37 -0.45
CA GLU A 162 -14.01 10.67 -0.72
C GLU A 162 -15.20 11.53 -0.27
N GLN A 163 -15.15 12.12 0.92
CA GLN A 163 -16.20 13.04 1.39
C GLN A 163 -16.33 14.26 0.47
N HIS A 164 -15.22 14.87 0.08
CA HIS A 164 -15.24 16.01 -0.83
C HIS A 164 -15.83 15.63 -2.20
N ASN A 165 -15.50 14.45 -2.73
CA ASN A 165 -16.07 13.96 -3.98
C ASN A 165 -17.58 13.75 -3.88
N THR A 166 -18.08 13.18 -2.78
CA THR A 166 -19.53 13.03 -2.58
C THR A 166 -20.24 14.39 -2.58
N VAL A 167 -19.72 15.38 -1.86
CA VAL A 167 -20.29 16.74 -1.85
C VAL A 167 -20.24 17.39 -3.23
N LEU A 168 -19.15 17.17 -3.98
CA LEU A 168 -19.01 17.68 -5.34
C LEU A 168 -20.03 17.04 -6.30
N GLU A 169 -20.25 15.73 -6.20
CA GLU A 169 -21.25 15.01 -6.99
C GLU A 169 -22.67 15.48 -6.67
N GLU A 170 -23.01 15.65 -5.39
CA GLU A 170 -24.31 16.18 -4.97
C GLU A 170 -24.56 17.61 -5.49
N THR A 171 -23.56 18.48 -5.36
CA THR A 171 -23.66 19.87 -5.84
C THR A 171 -23.71 19.95 -7.37
N TYR A 172 -22.97 19.11 -8.08
CA TYR A 172 -23.03 19.02 -9.54
C TYR A 172 -24.41 18.55 -10.01
N ASN A 173 -24.94 17.46 -9.44
CA ASN A 173 -26.26 16.94 -9.80
C ASN A 173 -27.37 17.96 -9.49
N GLY A 174 -27.30 18.63 -8.35
CA GLY A 174 -28.26 19.69 -8.01
C GLY A 174 -28.18 20.92 -8.93
N LEU A 175 -27.02 21.21 -9.53
CA LEU A 175 -26.90 22.26 -10.55
C LEU A 175 -27.51 21.82 -11.88
N VAL A 176 -27.31 20.56 -12.27
CA VAL A 176 -27.91 20.00 -13.49
C VAL A 176 -29.43 20.03 -13.40
N GLU A 177 -30.01 19.55 -12.30
CA GLU A 177 -31.46 19.56 -12.08
C GLU A 177 -32.04 20.99 -12.18
N LYS A 178 -31.40 21.98 -11.53
CA LYS A 178 -31.82 23.38 -11.62
C LYS A 178 -31.76 23.93 -13.05
N LEU A 179 -30.71 23.60 -13.80
CA LEU A 179 -30.59 24.04 -15.19
C LEU A 179 -31.62 23.38 -16.10
N GLU A 180 -31.98 22.12 -15.82
CA GLU A 180 -33.05 21.42 -16.54
C GLU A 180 -34.40 22.05 -16.25
N ASP A 181 -34.72 22.33 -14.99
CA ASP A 181 -35.94 23.03 -14.57
C ASP A 181 -36.03 24.43 -15.20
N ASP A 182 -34.96 25.23 -15.09
CA ASP A 182 -34.90 26.56 -15.70
C ASP A 182 -35.09 26.50 -17.22
N ASN A 183 -34.55 25.47 -17.89
CA ASN A 183 -34.71 25.30 -19.33
C ASN A 183 -36.15 24.93 -19.72
N ILE A 184 -36.83 24.10 -18.92
CA ILE A 184 -38.24 23.77 -19.10
C ILE A 184 -39.09 25.04 -18.95
N ASP A 185 -38.85 25.83 -17.90
CA ASP A 185 -39.59 27.06 -17.63
C ASP A 185 -39.34 28.13 -18.71
N ASN A 186 -38.10 28.29 -19.15
CA ASN A 186 -37.75 29.20 -20.23
C ASN A 186 -38.41 28.77 -21.55
N SER A 187 -38.38 27.48 -21.88
CA SER A 187 -39.05 26.94 -23.07
C SER A 187 -40.56 27.17 -23.03
N ALA A 188 -41.19 26.97 -21.88
CA ALA A 188 -42.61 27.25 -21.67
C ALA A 188 -42.92 28.75 -21.84
N SER A 189 -42.07 29.63 -21.29
CA SER A 189 -42.21 31.08 -21.41
C SER A 189 -42.08 31.56 -22.86
N ILE A 190 -41.06 31.06 -23.58
CA ILE A 190 -40.85 31.36 -25.01
C ILE A 190 -42.04 30.90 -25.84
N ASN A 191 -42.57 29.70 -25.59
CA ASN A 191 -43.74 29.19 -26.30
C ASN A 191 -44.99 30.05 -26.06
N ARG A 192 -45.23 30.48 -24.81
CA ARG A 192 -46.33 31.41 -24.49
C ARG A 192 -46.15 32.76 -25.19
N MET A 193 -44.94 33.31 -25.17
CA MET A 193 -44.64 34.56 -25.87
C MET A 193 -44.83 34.41 -27.39
N GLY A 194 -44.37 33.32 -27.99
CA GLY A 194 -44.56 33.05 -29.42
C GLY A 194 -46.04 32.94 -29.80
N GLN A 195 -46.87 32.29 -28.97
CA GLN A 195 -48.32 32.24 -29.17
C GLN A 195 -48.98 33.62 -29.04
N TYR A 196 -48.54 34.43 -28.06
CA TYR A 196 -49.00 35.80 -27.88
C TYR A 196 -48.66 36.67 -29.10
N LEU A 197 -47.39 36.68 -29.54
CA LEU A 197 -46.95 37.43 -30.71
C LEU A 197 -47.70 37.00 -31.97
N SER A 198 -47.83 35.69 -32.22
CA SER A 198 -48.60 35.19 -33.36
C SER A 198 -50.07 35.64 -33.32
N THR A 199 -50.65 35.75 -32.12
CA THR A 199 -52.02 36.26 -31.94
C THR A 199 -52.09 37.75 -32.23
N VAL A 200 -51.14 38.55 -31.73
CA VAL A 200 -51.04 39.99 -32.00
C VAL A 200 -50.85 40.26 -33.48
N ASP A 201 -49.94 39.57 -34.16
CA ASP A 201 -49.68 39.73 -35.60
C ASP A 201 -50.95 39.46 -36.43
N LYS A 202 -51.74 38.45 -36.05
CA LYS A 202 -53.03 38.16 -36.70
C LYS A 202 -54.06 39.27 -36.48
N TYR A 203 -54.10 39.86 -35.29
CA TYR A 203 -54.99 41.00 -35.02
C TYR A 203 -54.55 42.24 -35.78
N GLU A 204 -53.26 42.56 -35.77
CA GLU A 204 -52.71 43.69 -36.51
C GLU A 204 -52.96 43.56 -38.00
N ALA A 205 -52.71 42.39 -38.59
CA ALA A 205 -52.99 42.12 -39.99
C ALA A 205 -54.50 42.28 -40.32
N ALA A 206 -55.39 41.80 -39.45
CA ALA A 206 -56.83 41.95 -39.63
C ALA A 206 -57.25 43.44 -39.61
N VAL A 207 -56.80 44.18 -38.60
CA VAL A 207 -57.07 45.62 -38.45
C VAL A 207 -56.56 46.40 -39.65
N TRP A 208 -55.32 46.16 -40.11
CA TRP A 208 -54.78 46.83 -41.29
C TRP A 208 -55.54 46.50 -42.57
N SER A 209 -55.97 45.24 -42.73
CA SER A 209 -56.73 44.82 -43.91
C SER A 209 -58.11 45.47 -43.98
N GLU A 210 -58.76 45.74 -42.84
CA GLU A 210 -60.01 46.51 -42.76
C GLU A 210 -59.80 48.02 -42.87
N PHE A 211 -58.71 48.53 -42.31
CA PHE A 211 -58.43 49.97 -42.30
C PHE A 211 -58.08 50.52 -43.67
N LEU A 212 -57.28 49.78 -44.45
CA LEU A 212 -56.73 50.27 -45.71
C LEU A 212 -57.81 50.67 -46.73
N PRO A 213 -58.89 49.90 -46.95
CA PRO A 213 -59.99 50.33 -47.81
C PRO A 213 -60.68 51.62 -47.32
N LEU A 214 -60.91 51.78 -46.01
CA LEU A 214 -61.51 53.01 -45.45
C LEU A 214 -60.60 54.22 -45.65
N MET A 215 -59.29 54.06 -45.44
CA MET A 215 -58.31 55.11 -45.72
C MET A 215 -58.34 55.53 -47.20
N ASN A 216 -58.36 54.57 -48.12
CA ASN A 216 -58.45 54.85 -49.55
C ASN A 216 -59.76 55.54 -49.92
N PHE A 217 -60.88 55.14 -49.31
CA PHE A 217 -62.16 55.81 -49.46
C PHE A 217 -62.07 57.29 -49.08
N VAL A 218 -61.51 57.62 -47.91
CA VAL A 218 -61.35 59.01 -47.47
C VAL A 218 -60.53 59.82 -48.49
N PHE A 219 -59.46 59.24 -49.03
CA PHE A 219 -58.67 59.87 -50.08
C PHE A 219 -59.49 60.13 -51.35
N ASN A 220 -60.27 59.16 -51.81
CA ASN A 220 -61.14 59.30 -52.97
C ASN A 220 -62.27 60.31 -52.73
N CYS A 221 -62.82 60.38 -51.53
CA CYS A 221 -63.78 61.39 -51.14
C CYS A 221 -63.20 62.81 -51.15
N ASN A 222 -61.94 62.97 -50.74
CA ASN A 222 -61.27 64.25 -50.89
C ASN A 222 -61.14 64.66 -52.37
N ASN A 223 -60.83 63.72 -53.28
CA ASN A 223 -60.80 63.98 -54.72
C ASN A 223 -62.18 64.38 -55.26
N ILE A 224 -63.24 63.68 -54.84
CA ILE A 224 -64.63 64.03 -55.17
C ILE A 224 -64.95 65.46 -54.72
N PHE A 225 -64.60 65.82 -53.49
CA PHE A 225 -64.81 67.18 -52.98
C PHE A 225 -64.04 68.24 -53.76
N ILE A 226 -62.78 67.97 -54.12
CA ILE A 226 -61.96 68.88 -54.93
C ILE A 226 -62.61 69.11 -56.30
N ASP A 227 -63.04 68.04 -56.97
CA ASP A 227 -63.67 68.13 -58.29
C ASP A 227 -65.04 68.84 -58.23
N LEU A 228 -65.87 68.51 -57.24
CA LEU A 228 -67.13 69.23 -57.01
C LEU A 228 -66.88 70.71 -56.70
N HIS A 229 -65.89 71.03 -55.86
CA HIS A 229 -65.54 72.41 -55.54
C HIS A 229 -65.04 73.16 -56.76
N ALA A 230 -64.25 72.54 -57.65
CA ALA A 230 -63.82 73.14 -58.90
C ALA A 230 -65.01 73.48 -59.81
N VAL A 231 -66.01 72.59 -59.90
CA VAL A 231 -67.26 72.84 -60.64
C VAL A 231 -68.02 74.01 -60.01
N PHE A 232 -68.23 74.01 -58.70
CA PHE A 232 -68.88 75.13 -57.99
C PHE A 232 -68.13 76.44 -58.20
N LYS A 233 -66.80 76.47 -58.03
CA LYS A 233 -65.98 77.65 -58.22
C LYS A 233 -66.12 78.20 -59.63
N SER A 234 -66.12 77.34 -60.64
CA SER A 234 -66.35 77.75 -62.02
C SER A 234 -67.74 78.35 -62.25
N LEU A 235 -68.78 77.80 -61.61
CA LEU A 235 -70.12 78.38 -61.67
C LEU A 235 -70.17 79.83 -61.15
N PHE A 236 -69.28 80.18 -60.22
CA PHE A 236 -69.18 81.52 -59.63
C PHE A 236 -68.08 82.40 -60.22
N ASP A 237 -67.15 81.87 -61.00
CA ASP A 237 -66.18 82.65 -61.78
C ASP A 237 -66.97 83.50 -62.80
N ASN A 238 -66.54 84.73 -63.10
CA ASN A 238 -67.21 85.62 -64.06
C ASN A 238 -66.51 85.68 -65.43
N SER A 239 -65.38 84.99 -65.58
CA SER A 239 -64.49 85.14 -66.73
C SER A 239 -64.79 84.22 -67.93
N SER A 240 -65.52 83.12 -67.74
CA SER A 240 -65.78 82.10 -68.78
C SER A 240 -67.27 81.98 -69.13
N GLU A 241 -67.72 82.30 -70.36
CA GLU A 241 -69.14 82.23 -70.74
C GLU A 241 -69.70 80.80 -70.93
N ILE A 242 -68.85 79.79 -70.82
CA ILE A 242 -69.20 78.40 -71.14
C ILE A 242 -69.64 77.63 -69.88
N VAL A 243 -70.74 76.88 -69.99
CA VAL A 243 -71.16 75.93 -68.94
C VAL A 243 -70.17 74.77 -68.90
N ILE A 244 -69.45 74.62 -67.79
CA ILE A 244 -68.42 73.57 -67.63
C ILE A 244 -69.05 72.17 -67.57
N ASP A 245 -68.33 71.18 -68.09
CA ASP A 245 -68.60 69.75 -67.94
C ASP A 245 -67.95 69.20 -66.67
N PHE A 246 -68.53 68.12 -66.12
CA PHE A 246 -67.86 67.42 -65.03
C PHE A 246 -66.50 66.88 -65.47
N PRO A 247 -65.46 67.00 -64.62
CA PRO A 247 -64.22 66.28 -64.82
C PRO A 247 -64.49 64.78 -64.91
N LYS A 248 -63.85 64.09 -65.86
CA LYS A 248 -63.92 62.61 -65.93
C LYS A 248 -63.40 61.95 -64.66
N THR A 249 -62.45 62.61 -64.00
CA THR A 249 -61.87 62.22 -62.72
C THR A 249 -62.90 62.13 -61.60
N LEU A 250 -64.00 62.88 -61.67
CA LEU A 250 -65.07 62.82 -60.66
C LEU A 250 -65.82 61.48 -60.72
N GLU A 251 -66.07 60.96 -61.92
CA GLU A 251 -66.77 59.68 -62.08
C GLU A 251 -65.90 58.51 -61.65
N GLU A 252 -64.61 58.58 -61.99
CA GLU A 252 -63.59 57.63 -61.55
C GLU A 252 -63.47 57.65 -60.02
N ALA A 253 -63.35 58.83 -59.40
CA ALA A 253 -63.24 58.95 -57.94
C ALA A 253 -64.48 58.44 -57.19
N ILE A 254 -65.70 58.68 -57.71
CA ILE A 254 -66.94 58.11 -57.14
C ILE A 254 -66.96 56.59 -57.27
N LYS A 255 -66.54 56.06 -58.42
CA LYS A 255 -66.48 54.62 -58.67
C LYS A 255 -65.47 53.97 -57.73
N ASP A 256 -64.28 54.53 -57.61
CA ASP A 256 -63.20 54.01 -56.76
C ASP A 256 -63.58 54.08 -55.28
N ALA A 257 -64.19 55.18 -54.83
CA ALA A 257 -64.74 55.29 -53.47
C ALA A 257 -65.79 54.21 -53.19
N ASN A 258 -66.70 53.94 -54.15
CA ASN A 258 -67.68 52.87 -54.02
C ASN A 258 -67.03 51.49 -53.99
N GLU A 259 -66.00 51.25 -54.81
CA GLU A 259 -65.22 50.01 -54.78
C GLU A 259 -64.50 49.82 -53.45
N ASP A 260 -63.95 50.87 -52.85
CA ASP A 260 -63.24 50.80 -51.57
C ASP A 260 -64.17 50.47 -50.39
N ILE A 261 -65.39 51.03 -50.35
CA ILE A 261 -66.43 50.62 -49.39
C ILE A 261 -66.80 49.15 -49.58
N ASN A 262 -66.94 48.69 -50.82
CA ASN A 262 -67.26 47.28 -51.09
C ASN A 262 -66.10 46.36 -50.68
N LYS A 263 -64.85 46.76 -50.92
CA LYS A 263 -63.66 46.03 -50.44
C LYS A 263 -63.65 45.93 -48.92
N TYR A 264 -63.96 47.03 -48.21
CA TYR A 264 -64.12 47.00 -46.76
C TYR A 264 -65.17 45.96 -46.34
N ALA A 265 -66.38 46.01 -46.92
CA ALA A 265 -67.46 45.11 -46.56
C ALA A 265 -67.09 43.62 -46.78
N VAL A 266 -66.43 43.32 -47.89
CA VAL A 266 -65.96 41.96 -48.21
C VAL A 266 -64.89 41.50 -47.23
N VAL A 267 -63.89 42.33 -46.94
CA VAL A 267 -62.82 42.01 -45.99
C VAL A 267 -63.39 41.81 -44.58
N SER A 268 -64.26 42.73 -44.14
CA SER A 268 -64.86 42.66 -42.82
C SER A 268 -65.72 41.41 -42.63
N GLN A 269 -66.52 41.05 -43.64
CA GLN A 269 -67.29 39.81 -43.64
C GLN A 269 -66.38 38.56 -43.65
N ALA A 270 -65.30 38.57 -44.42
CA ALA A 270 -64.34 37.46 -44.46
C ALA A 270 -63.66 37.24 -43.10
N LEU A 271 -63.27 38.32 -42.41
CA LEU A 271 -62.65 38.25 -41.08
C LEU A 271 -63.63 37.77 -40.00
N ASP A 272 -64.89 38.23 -40.06
CA ASP A 272 -65.93 37.75 -39.15
C ASP A 272 -66.21 36.26 -39.33
N ASN A 273 -66.30 35.79 -40.59
CA ASN A 273 -66.44 34.37 -40.90
C ASN A 273 -65.18 33.56 -40.52
N GLY A 274 -64.01 34.19 -40.55
CA GLY A 274 -62.73 33.61 -40.13
C GLY A 274 -62.57 33.49 -38.60
N GLY A 275 -63.57 33.92 -37.81
CA GLY A 275 -63.55 33.82 -36.35
C GLY A 275 -62.67 34.86 -35.67
N HIS A 276 -62.29 35.95 -36.36
CA HIS A 276 -61.60 37.07 -35.73
C HIS A 276 -62.56 37.79 -34.78
N LYS A 277 -62.14 37.97 -33.52
CA LYS A 277 -62.96 38.66 -32.52
C LYS A 277 -63.22 40.10 -32.96
N ARG A 278 -64.47 40.57 -32.85
CA ARG A 278 -64.79 41.99 -32.96
C ARG A 278 -64.35 42.68 -31.67
N ASP A 279 -63.32 43.51 -31.78
CA ASP A 279 -62.85 44.36 -30.71
C ASP A 279 -63.36 45.80 -30.88
N ARG A 280 -62.96 46.69 -29.97
CA ARG A 280 -63.37 48.10 -30.01
C ARG A 280 -62.90 48.82 -31.28
N ILE A 281 -61.75 48.42 -31.83
CA ILE A 281 -61.17 49.06 -33.03
C ILE A 281 -62.00 48.67 -34.25
N ARG A 282 -62.28 47.37 -34.44
CA ARG A 282 -63.09 46.88 -35.55
C ARG A 282 -64.53 47.40 -35.49
N ILE A 283 -65.12 47.53 -34.30
CA ILE A 283 -66.42 48.18 -34.12
C ILE A 283 -66.36 49.65 -34.57
N GLY A 284 -65.33 50.40 -34.14
CA GLY A 284 -65.14 51.77 -34.59
C GLY A 284 -64.95 51.91 -36.11
N MET A 285 -64.25 50.95 -36.74
CA MET A 285 -64.12 50.88 -38.21
C MET A 285 -65.46 50.61 -38.89
N GLN A 286 -66.31 49.78 -38.30
CA GLN A 286 -67.64 49.51 -38.83
C GLN A 286 -68.54 50.74 -38.77
N ASP A 287 -68.49 51.49 -37.66
CA ASP A 287 -69.20 52.75 -37.51
C ASP A 287 -68.70 53.81 -38.50
N MET A 288 -67.39 53.85 -38.73
CA MET A 288 -66.76 54.70 -39.75
C MET A 288 -67.27 54.33 -41.14
N ALA A 289 -67.21 53.06 -41.53
CA ALA A 289 -67.70 52.58 -42.81
C ALA A 289 -69.19 52.91 -43.04
N HIS A 290 -70.02 52.82 -42.00
CA HIS A 290 -71.42 53.21 -42.09
C HIS A 290 -71.57 54.70 -42.40
N THR A 291 -70.80 55.55 -41.72
CA THR A 291 -70.78 57.00 -41.95
C THR A 291 -70.28 57.33 -43.36
N GLU A 292 -69.26 56.62 -43.83
CA GLU A 292 -68.68 56.75 -45.15
C GLU A 292 -69.67 56.40 -46.28
N VAL A 293 -70.45 55.33 -46.10
CA VAL A 293 -71.54 54.97 -47.03
C VAL A 293 -72.55 56.11 -47.17
N GLU A 294 -72.97 56.72 -46.06
CA GLU A 294 -73.92 57.83 -46.08
C GLU A 294 -73.30 59.10 -46.71
N MET A 295 -72.01 59.34 -46.46
CA MET A 295 -71.28 60.44 -47.09
C MET A 295 -71.19 60.26 -48.61
N LEU A 296 -70.85 59.06 -49.09
CA LEU A 296 -70.79 58.76 -50.52
C LEU A 296 -72.17 58.93 -51.19
N LYS A 297 -73.24 58.43 -50.57
CA LYS A 297 -74.61 58.64 -51.06
C LYS A 297 -74.94 60.11 -51.20
N THR A 298 -74.55 60.92 -50.21
CA THR A 298 -74.74 62.37 -50.23
C THR A 298 -73.96 63.03 -51.37
N MET A 299 -72.68 62.67 -51.56
CA MET A 299 -71.87 63.17 -52.68
C MET A 299 -72.43 62.80 -54.05
N ILE A 300 -72.91 61.57 -54.20
CA ILE A 300 -73.56 61.10 -55.44
C ILE A 300 -74.85 61.91 -55.68
N GLY A 301 -75.63 62.18 -54.63
CA GLY A 301 -76.80 63.06 -54.69
C GLY A 301 -76.43 64.46 -55.17
N VAL A 302 -75.42 65.08 -54.54
CA VAL A 302 -74.92 66.41 -54.93
C VAL A 302 -74.44 66.44 -56.37
N LYS A 303 -73.68 65.42 -56.82
CA LYS A 303 -73.27 65.30 -58.23
C LYS A 303 -74.50 65.27 -59.14
N LYS A 304 -75.49 64.44 -58.84
CA LYS A 304 -76.70 64.28 -59.65
C LYS A 304 -77.49 65.59 -59.75
N ASP A 305 -77.70 66.27 -58.62
CA ASP A 305 -78.40 67.55 -58.57
C ASP A 305 -77.66 68.62 -59.38
N LEU A 306 -76.33 68.66 -59.27
CA LEU A 306 -75.49 69.55 -60.08
C LEU A 306 -75.52 69.19 -61.57
N GLU A 307 -75.52 67.91 -61.93
CA GLU A 307 -75.69 67.48 -63.32
C GLU A 307 -77.02 67.95 -63.90
N GLU A 308 -78.11 67.77 -63.17
CA GLU A 308 -79.44 68.21 -63.60
C GLU A 308 -79.51 69.73 -63.72
N PHE A 309 -78.89 70.45 -62.78
CA PHE A 309 -78.72 71.89 -62.84
C PHE A 309 -77.94 72.31 -64.09
N LEU A 310 -76.72 71.80 -64.30
CA LEU A 310 -75.88 72.12 -65.47
C LEU A 310 -76.58 71.79 -66.79
N LYS A 311 -77.25 70.62 -66.88
CA LYS A 311 -78.06 70.23 -68.06
C LYS A 311 -79.19 71.23 -68.33
N SER A 312 -79.85 71.71 -67.28
CA SER A 312 -80.93 72.70 -67.41
C SER A 312 -80.38 74.06 -67.85
N MET A 313 -79.24 74.49 -67.29
CA MET A 313 -78.57 75.74 -67.68
C MET A 313 -78.11 75.73 -69.14
N ARG A 314 -77.69 74.58 -69.68
CA ARG A 314 -77.38 74.43 -71.11
C ARG A 314 -78.60 74.58 -72.01
N LYS A 315 -79.76 74.10 -71.56
CA LYS A 315 -81.03 74.23 -72.31
C LYS A 315 -81.54 75.67 -72.33
N THR A 316 -81.18 76.47 -71.32
CA THR A 316 -81.57 77.89 -71.22
C THR A 316 -80.35 78.80 -71.00
N PRO A 317 -79.52 79.05 -72.03
CA PRO A 317 -78.28 79.83 -71.89
C PRO A 317 -78.53 81.28 -71.42
N GLU A 318 -79.64 81.89 -71.81
CA GLU A 318 -80.00 83.25 -71.39
C GLU A 318 -80.26 83.36 -69.88
N LEU A 319 -80.87 82.31 -69.29
CA LEU A 319 -81.09 82.20 -67.85
C LEU A 319 -79.76 82.09 -67.10
N TRP A 320 -78.76 81.43 -67.68
CA TRP A 320 -77.41 81.33 -67.12
C TRP A 320 -76.73 82.69 -67.04
N VAL A 321 -76.74 83.45 -68.14
CA VAL A 321 -76.20 84.81 -68.18
C VAL A 321 -76.92 85.72 -67.16
N PHE A 322 -78.24 85.59 -67.04
CA PHE A 322 -79.04 86.34 -66.07
C PHE A 322 -78.71 85.98 -64.62
N LEU A 323 -78.72 84.69 -64.27
CA LEU A 323 -78.41 84.22 -62.92
C LEU A 323 -76.98 84.61 -62.52
N ARG A 324 -76.02 84.50 -63.42
CA ARG A 324 -74.65 84.93 -63.18
C ARG A 324 -74.56 86.44 -62.92
N ARG A 325 -75.21 87.29 -63.72
CA ARG A 325 -75.27 88.75 -63.45
C ARG A 325 -75.91 89.09 -62.10
N LYS A 326 -76.89 88.30 -61.65
CA LYS A 326 -77.58 88.50 -60.38
C LYS A 326 -76.74 88.05 -59.18
N TYR A 327 -76.04 86.92 -59.30
CA TYR A 327 -75.29 86.30 -58.20
C TYR A 327 -73.78 86.60 -58.21
N SER A 328 -73.21 87.16 -59.28
CA SER A 328 -71.82 87.62 -59.34
C SER A 328 -71.51 88.68 -58.27
N LYS A 329 -72.49 89.56 -58.00
CA LYS A 329 -72.41 90.56 -56.91
C LYS A 329 -72.49 89.95 -55.50
N LEU A 330 -72.97 88.71 -55.36
CA LEU A 330 -72.97 87.96 -54.10
C LEU A 330 -71.66 87.19 -53.90
N GLY A 331 -71.08 86.64 -54.97
CA GLY A 331 -69.84 85.86 -54.91
C GLY A 331 -68.61 86.66 -54.45
N GLU A 332 -68.52 87.96 -54.79
CA GLU A 332 -67.46 88.86 -54.32
C GLU A 332 -67.43 89.06 -52.79
N ARG A 333 -68.49 88.66 -52.06
CA ARG A 333 -68.54 88.74 -50.58
C ARG A 333 -68.27 87.41 -49.86
N ILE A 334 -68.23 86.28 -50.56
CA ILE A 334 -68.20 84.94 -49.94
C ILE A 334 -66.84 84.23 -50.18
N ILE A 335 -66.00 84.75 -51.08
CA ILE A 335 -64.63 84.25 -51.29
C ILE A 335 -63.64 85.22 -50.62
N LEU A 336 -63.59 85.20 -49.28
CA LEU A 336 -62.49 85.72 -48.46
C LEU A 336 -62.30 84.81 -47.24
#